data_AF-A0A1I6Z211-F1
#
_entry.id   AF-A0A1I6Z211-F1
#
_cell.length_a   1.000
_cell.length_b   1.000
_cell.length_c   1.000
_cell.angle_alpha   90.00
_cell.angle_beta   90.00
_cell.angle_gamma   90.00
#
_symmetry.space_group_name_H-M   'P 1'
#
loop_
_entity.id
_entity.type
_entity.pdbx_description
1 polymer ?
#
loop_
_entity_poly.entity_id
_entity_poly.type
_entity_poly.pdbx_seq_one_letter_code
_entity_poly.pdbx_strand_id
1 'polypeptide(L)'
;MEHAGTVRSPVAHALADQSGLDRGAELAGVRVPTLVVEAPEDPINPPPHAAHLAAAIGGARLVTVPGTGHALPPVVHGPPAAAVTAHTAAADAGTAVG
;
A
#
# COMPACT_ATOMS: atom_id res chain seq x y z
N MET A 1 -34.39 -3.08 4.73
CA MET A 1 -33.36 -3.26 5.76
C MET A 1 -33.26 -1.95 6.53
N GLU A 2 -34.14 -1.80 7.52
CA GLU A 2 -34.21 -0.61 8.36
C GLU A 2 -33.02 -0.61 9.31
N HIS A 3 -32.23 0.46 9.30
CA HIS A 3 -31.14 0.67 10.25
C HIS A 3 -31.67 1.46 11.44
N ALA A 4 -31.65 0.86 12.63
CA ALA A 4 -31.88 1.56 13.89
C ALA A 4 -30.98 2.80 13.90
N GLY A 5 -31.57 4.00 13.99
CA GLY A 5 -31.01 5.30 13.58
C GLY A 5 -29.80 5.84 14.34
N THR A 6 -28.79 5.01 14.61
CA THR A 6 -27.49 5.42 15.15
C THR A 6 -26.41 5.05 14.17
N VAL A 7 -25.99 6.01 13.34
CA VAL A 7 -24.73 5.92 12.59
C VAL A 7 -23.61 6.29 13.56
N ARG A 8 -22.99 5.29 14.20
CA ARG A 8 -21.71 5.52 14.90
C ARG A 8 -20.62 5.55 13.85
N SER A 9 -20.07 6.74 13.58
CA SER A 9 -18.88 6.86 12.75
C SER A 9 -17.77 5.98 13.34
N PRO A 10 -17.10 5.12 12.57
CA PRO A 10 -16.09 4.18 13.05
C PRO A 10 -14.76 4.90 13.35
N VAL A 11 -14.81 6.01 14.09
CA VAL A 11 -13.63 6.83 14.42
C VAL A 11 -12.71 6.21 15.46
N ALA A 12 -13.05 5.04 16.01
CA ALA A 12 -12.22 4.36 17.01
C ALA A 12 -10.78 4.16 16.53
N HIS A 13 -10.57 3.87 15.23
CA HIS A 13 -9.24 3.74 14.65
C HIS A 13 -8.49 5.09 14.59
N ALA A 14 -9.19 6.18 14.27
CA ALA A 14 -8.60 7.52 14.20
C ALA A 14 -8.27 8.11 15.58
N LEU A 15 -8.93 7.65 16.63
CA LEU A 15 -8.71 8.09 18.02
C LEU A 15 -7.74 7.20 18.79
N ALA A 16 -7.24 6.12 18.18
CA ALA A 16 -6.29 5.23 18.81
C ALA A 16 -4.97 5.95 19.08
N ASP A 17 -4.34 5.61 20.21
CA ASP A 17 -3.00 6.11 20.53
C ASP A 17 -2.01 5.70 19.43
N GLN A 18 -1.23 6.67 18.97
CA GLN A 18 -0.25 6.50 17.91
C GLN A 18 1.16 6.22 18.48
N SER A 19 1.31 6.10 19.80
CA SER A 19 2.59 5.75 20.40
C SER A 19 3.10 4.39 19.89
N GLY A 20 4.41 4.29 19.67
CA GLY A 20 5.04 3.06 19.16
C GLY A 20 4.80 2.76 17.68
N LEU A 21 4.22 3.69 16.91
CA LEU A 21 4.08 3.59 15.45
C LEU A 21 5.33 4.06 14.67
N ASP A 22 6.30 4.71 15.34
CA ASP A 22 7.57 5.07 14.73
C ASP A 22 8.50 3.85 14.57
N ARG A 23 8.18 3.04 13.55
CA ARG A 23 8.89 1.78 13.22
C ARG A 23 9.51 1.81 11.84
N GLY A 24 9.68 2.99 11.26
CA GLY A 24 10.21 3.14 9.90
C GLY A 24 11.57 2.45 9.71
N ALA A 25 12.42 2.46 10.75
CA ALA A 25 13.72 1.80 10.74
C ALA A 25 13.64 0.27 10.55
N GLU A 26 12.55 -0.37 10.97
CA GLU A 26 12.38 -1.83 10.84
C GLU A 26 12.20 -2.28 9.38
N LEU A 27 11.78 -1.37 8.50
CA LEU A 27 11.58 -1.65 7.07
C LEU A 27 12.87 -2.11 6.37
N ALA A 28 14.03 -1.68 6.84
CA ALA A 28 15.33 -2.12 6.33
C ALA A 28 15.58 -3.63 6.57
N GLY A 29 14.86 -4.25 7.50
CA GLY A 29 14.90 -5.67 7.79
C GLY A 29 14.06 -6.54 6.85
N VAL A 30 13.20 -5.95 6.02
CA VAL A 30 12.35 -6.70 5.08
C VAL A 30 13.21 -7.38 4.01
N ARG A 31 13.15 -8.72 3.95
CA ARG A 31 13.90 -9.54 3.00
C ARG A 31 13.05 -10.17 1.89
N VAL A 32 11.73 -10.09 2.01
CA VAL A 32 10.81 -10.64 1.00
C VAL A 32 10.61 -9.67 -0.16
N PRO A 33 10.34 -10.16 -1.38
CA PRO A 33 10.00 -9.31 -2.52
C PRO A 33 8.84 -8.38 -2.18
N THR A 34 9.04 -7.08 -2.32
CA THR A 34 8.04 -6.07 -1.94
C THR A 34 7.67 -5.20 -3.14
N LEU A 35 6.36 -4.99 -3.33
CA LEU A 35 5.81 -4.06 -4.32
C LEU A 35 5.23 -2.85 -3.57
N VAL A 36 5.65 -1.66 -3.97
CA VAL A 36 5.06 -0.39 -3.54
C VAL A 36 4.29 0.19 -4.72
N VAL A 37 3.01 0.49 -4.50
CA VAL A 37 2.14 1.11 -5.51
C VAL A 37 1.83 2.54 -5.08
N GLU A 38 2.19 3.50 -5.91
CA GLU A 38 1.97 4.93 -5.69
C GLU A 38 0.71 5.40 -6.43
N ALA A 39 -0.12 6.16 -5.72
CA ALA A 39 -1.30 6.86 -6.22
C ALA A 39 -1.01 8.37 -6.10
N PRO A 40 -0.54 9.04 -7.17
CA PRO A 40 0.00 10.39 -7.07
C PRO A 40 -1.04 11.44 -6.69
N GLU A 41 -2.33 11.17 -6.94
CA GLU A 41 -3.45 12.03 -6.56
C GLU A 41 -4.10 11.61 -5.22
N ASP A 42 -3.46 10.75 -4.41
CA ASP A 42 -3.94 10.41 -3.06
C ASP A 42 -3.77 11.61 -2.10
N PRO A 43 -4.86 12.19 -1.56
CA PRO A 43 -4.76 13.30 -0.61
C PRO A 43 -4.26 12.87 0.78
N ILE A 44 -4.29 11.58 1.10
CA ILE A 44 -3.85 11.04 2.39
C ILE A 44 -2.34 10.78 2.37
N ASN A 45 -1.84 10.15 1.30
CA ASN A 45 -0.43 9.76 1.16
C ASN A 45 0.15 10.19 -0.19
N PRO A 46 0.23 11.49 -0.49
CA PRO A 46 0.76 11.97 -1.76
C PRO A 46 2.26 11.65 -1.90
N PRO A 47 2.86 11.76 -3.10
CA PRO A 47 4.31 11.76 -3.23
C PRO A 47 4.94 12.78 -2.27
N PRO A 48 6.06 12.45 -1.58
CA PRO A 48 7.00 11.36 -1.87
C PRO A 48 6.85 10.09 -1.00
N HIS A 49 5.71 9.86 -0.34
CA HIS A 49 5.59 8.77 0.65
C HIS A 49 5.93 7.38 0.10
N ALA A 50 5.46 7.06 -1.12
CA ALA A 50 5.74 5.79 -1.75
C ALA A 50 7.24 5.63 -2.11
N ALA A 51 7.87 6.71 -2.59
CA ALA A 51 9.31 6.72 -2.84
C ALA A 51 10.12 6.53 -1.55
N HIS A 52 9.69 7.13 -0.45
CA HIS A 52 10.30 6.92 0.87
C HIS A 52 10.20 5.45 1.32
N LEU A 53 9.01 4.84 1.17
CA LEU A 53 8.80 3.43 1.50
C LEU A 53 9.68 2.51 0.65
N ALA A 54 9.75 2.76 -0.66
CA ALA A 54 10.58 1.97 -1.57
C ALA A 54 12.08 2.11 -1.26
N ALA A 55 12.54 3.29 -0.82
CA ALA A 55 13.92 3.48 -0.41
C ALA A 55 14.25 2.81 0.94
N ALA A 56 13.30 2.83 1.88
CA ALA A 56 13.46 2.19 3.19
C ALA A 56 13.51 0.66 3.09
N ILE A 57 12.80 0.08 2.11
CA ILE A 57 12.77 -1.35 1.83
C ILE A 57 13.76 -1.64 0.70
N GLY A 58 14.99 -2.04 1.05
CA GLY A 58 16.11 -2.15 0.09
C GLY A 58 15.92 -3.08 -1.13
N GLY A 59 14.83 -3.85 -1.21
CA GLY A 59 14.45 -4.68 -2.37
C GLY A 59 13.07 -4.35 -2.96
N ALA A 60 12.49 -3.20 -2.62
CA ALA A 60 11.16 -2.84 -3.09
C ALA A 60 11.17 -2.37 -4.55
N ARG A 61 10.14 -2.79 -5.28
CA ARG A 61 9.80 -2.25 -6.61
C ARG A 61 8.70 -1.21 -6.46
N LEU A 62 8.91 -0.02 -6.99
CA LEU A 62 7.90 1.05 -7.04
C LEU A 62 7.16 1.05 -8.38
N VAL A 63 5.84 1.18 -8.35
CA VAL A 63 4.98 1.40 -9.52
C VAL A 63 4.05 2.57 -9.24
N THR A 64 4.04 3.57 -10.11
CA THR A 64 3.10 4.69 -10.03
C THR A 64 1.90 4.44 -10.94
N VAL A 65 0.69 4.68 -10.42
CA VAL A 65 -0.57 4.57 -11.17
C VAL A 65 -1.22 5.95 -11.28
N PRO A 66 -1.01 6.69 -12.40
CA PRO A 66 -1.56 8.04 -12.57
C PRO A 66 -3.08 8.08 -12.53
N GLY A 67 -3.65 9.21 -12.09
CA GLY A 67 -5.09 9.41 -11.99
C GLY A 67 -5.77 8.63 -10.87
N THR A 68 -5.00 8.12 -9.91
CA THR A 68 -5.50 7.31 -8.79
C THR A 68 -5.36 8.11 -7.50
N GLY A 69 -6.49 8.26 -6.80
CA GLY A 69 -6.52 8.84 -5.45
C GLY A 69 -6.47 7.75 -4.37
N HIS A 70 -6.98 8.08 -3.18
CA HIS A 70 -6.97 7.13 -2.05
C HIS A 70 -7.82 5.87 -2.27
N ALA A 71 -8.92 6.01 -3.03
CA ALA A 71 -9.84 4.92 -3.32
C ALA A 71 -9.48 4.27 -4.66
N LEU A 72 -9.73 2.96 -4.75
CA LEU A 72 -9.55 2.17 -5.97
C LEU A 72 -10.91 1.82 -6.59
N PRO A 73 -11.56 2.72 -7.36
CA PRO A 73 -12.76 2.37 -8.13
C PRO A 73 -12.43 1.41 -9.28
N PRO A 74 -13.41 0.66 -9.83
CA PRO A 74 -13.17 -0.34 -10.88
C PRO A 74 -12.37 0.15 -12.10
N VAL A 75 -12.53 1.42 -12.48
CA VAL A 75 -11.82 2.03 -13.61
C VAL A 75 -10.29 2.05 -13.45
N VAL A 76 -9.78 2.06 -12.22
CA VAL A 76 -8.33 2.06 -11.93
C VAL A 76 -7.79 0.68 -11.54
N HIS A 77 -8.60 -0.39 -11.58
CA HIS A 77 -8.17 -1.72 -11.11
C HIS A 77 -7.13 -2.38 -12.01
N GLY A 78 -7.16 -2.11 -13.32
CA GLY A 78 -6.31 -2.78 -14.30
C GLY A 78 -4.80 -2.67 -13.99
N PRO A 79 -4.24 -1.45 -13.92
CA PRO A 79 -2.82 -1.26 -13.62
C PRO A 79 -2.32 -1.90 -12.30
N PRO A 80 -2.96 -1.69 -11.13
CA PRO A 80 -2.53 -2.31 -9.88
C PRO A 80 -2.71 -3.83 -9.90
N ALA A 81 -3.78 -4.37 -10.50
CA ALA A 81 -3.95 -5.81 -10.63
C ALA A 81 -2.82 -6.45 -11.45
N ALA A 82 -2.47 -5.85 -12.59
CA ALA A 82 -1.35 -6.31 -13.41
C ALA A 82 -0.01 -6.24 -12.66
N ALA A 83 0.22 -5.16 -11.89
CA ALA A 83 1.43 -5.02 -11.08
C ALA A 83 1.53 -6.09 -9.98
N VAL A 84 0.42 -6.40 -9.31
CA VAL A 84 0.36 -7.47 -8.29
C VAL A 84 0.61 -8.83 -8.92
N THR A 85 -0.07 -9.18 -10.01
CA THR A 85 0.11 -10.47 -10.69
C THR A 85 1.55 -10.67 -11.18
N ALA A 86 2.16 -9.64 -11.77
CA ALA A 86 3.56 -9.71 -12.19
C ALA A 86 4.52 -9.89 -11.02
N HIS A 87 4.27 -9.19 -9.90
CA HIS A 87 5.08 -9.29 -8.68
C HIS A 87 5.03 -10.68 -8.07
N THR A 88 3.84 -11.26 -7.93
CA THR A 88 3.68 -12.60 -7.35
C THR A 88 4.31 -13.67 -8.22
N ALA A 89 4.11 -13.60 -9.54
CA ALA A 89 4.74 -14.54 -10.47
C ALA A 89 6.27 -14.49 -10.40
N ALA A 90 6.85 -13.29 -10.29
CA ALA A 90 8.30 -13.11 -10.13
C ALA A 90 8.81 -13.66 -8.78
N ALA A 91 8.05 -13.45 -7.70
CA ALA A 91 8.39 -13.97 -6.37
C ALA A 91 8.35 -15.51 -6.32
N ASP A 92 7.34 -16.13 -6.94
CA ASP A 92 7.22 -17.59 -7.04
C ASP A 92 8.36 -18.18 -7.86
N ALA A 93 8.69 -17.56 -9.00
CA ALA A 93 9.81 -17.97 -9.83
C ALA A 93 11.14 -17.89 -9.07
N GLY A 94 11.38 -16.81 -8.31
CA GLY A 94 12.59 -16.65 -7.49
C GLY A 94 12.71 -17.67 -6.35
N THR A 95 11.58 -18.15 -5.83
CA THR A 95 11.55 -19.19 -4.79
C THR A 95 11.85 -20.58 -5.36
N ALA A 96 11.47 -20.86 -6.61
CA ALA A 96 11.69 -22.14 -7.27
C ALA A 96 13.15 -22.39 -7.72
N VAL A 97 14.00 -21.34 -7.76
CA VAL A 97 15.42 -21.43 -8.14
C VAL A 97 16.38 -21.49 -6.95
N GLY A 98 15.86 -21.44 -5.72
CA GLY A 98 16.62 -21.40 -4.45
C GLY A 98 16.78 -22.74 -3.76
#